data_AF-A0A6A4PG86-F1
#
_entry.id   AF-A0A6A4PG86-F1
#
_cell.length_a   1.000
_cell.length_b   1.000
_cell.length_c   1.000
_cell.angle_alpha   90.00
_cell.angle_beta   90.00
_cell.angle_gamma   90.00
#
_symmetry.space_group_name_H-M   'P 1'
#
loop_
_entity.id
_entity.type
_entity.pdbx_description
1 polymer ?
#
loop_
_entity_poly.entity_id
_entity_poly.type
_entity_poly.pdbx_seq_one_letter_code
_entity_poly.pdbx_strand_id
1 'polypeptide(L)' 'MKQCESMGAVEKKLKEMDIEYVRAMVVEGGIEVDQVFFHDPNGFMIEICNCDSLPVIPLAGEMVRSCSRLNLQIMIIHNS' A
#
# COMPACT_ATOMS: atom_id res chain seq x y z
N MET A 1 -3.60 -2.08 2.24
CA MET A 1 -3.05 -1.40 1.06
C MET A 1 -3.65 -1.96 -0.21
N LYS A 2 -4.26 -1.11 -1.03
CA LYS A 2 -4.60 -1.42 -2.43
C LYS A 2 -3.69 -0.57 -3.30
N GLN A 3 -3.13 -1.16 -4.35
CA GLN A 3 -2.31 -0.42 -5.30
C GLN A 3 -3.10 -0.15 -6.59
N CYS A 4 -2.84 0.98 -7.23
CA CYS A 4 -3.38 1.29 -8.54
C CYS A 4 -2.40 2.14 -9.36
N GLU A 5 -2.25 1.81 -10.64
CA GLU A 5 -1.38 2.51 -11.58
C GLU A 5 -1.87 3.95 -11.89
N SER A 6 -3.15 4.23 -11.65
CA SER A 6 -3.76 5.52 -11.97
C SER A 6 -4.60 6.05 -10.82
N MET A 7 -4.01 6.95 -10.01
CA MET A 7 -4.77 7.69 -9.00
C MET A 7 -5.88 8.54 -9.63
N GLY A 8 -5.67 9.09 -10.83
CA GLY A 8 -6.70 9.85 -11.53
C GLY A 8 -7.96 9.04 -11.84
N ALA A 9 -7.81 7.74 -12.19
CA ALA A 9 -8.95 6.87 -12.40
C ALA A 9 -9.72 6.58 -11.10
N VAL A 10 -9.01 6.41 -9.99
CA VAL A 10 -9.59 6.21 -8.66
C VAL A 10 -10.38 7.45 -8.24
N GLU A 11 -9.76 8.64 -8.30
CA GLU A 11 -10.42 9.90 -7.95
C GLU A 11 -11.65 10.18 -8.81
N LYS A 12 -11.57 9.92 -10.12
CA LYS A 12 -12.72 10.04 -11.01
C LYS A 12 -13.87 9.15 -10.55
N LYS A 13 -13.56 7.90 -10.17
CA LYS A 13 -14.58 6.95 -9.73
C LYS A 13 -15.21 7.35 -8.40
N LEU A 14 -14.41 7.85 -7.46
CA LEU A 14 -14.91 8.36 -6.17
C LEU A 14 -15.86 9.54 -6.37
N LYS A 15 -15.52 10.49 -7.27
CA LYS A 15 -16.42 11.60 -7.64
C LYS A 15 -17.72 11.13 -8.28
N GLU A 16 -17.67 10.15 -9.19
CA GLU A 16 -18.88 9.56 -9.79
C GLU A 16 -19.80 8.90 -8.75
N MET A 17 -19.23 8.44 -7.63
CA MET A 17 -19.95 7.80 -6.53
C MET A 17 -20.35 8.77 -5.42
N ASP A 18 -20.04 10.06 -5.56
CA ASP A 18 -20.22 11.09 -4.52
C ASP A 18 -19.55 10.72 -3.18
N ILE A 19 -18.40 10.06 -3.25
CA ILE A 19 -17.59 9.69 -2.08
C ILE A 19 -16.51 10.74 -1.88
N GLU A 20 -16.52 11.37 -0.72
CA GLU A 20 -15.47 12.28 -0.29
C GLU A 20 -14.15 11.52 -0.06
N TYR A 21 -13.06 12.15 -0.47
CA TYR A 21 -11.72 11.57 -0.34
C TYR A 21 -10.69 12.64 0.00
N VAL A 22 -9.60 12.20 0.62
CA VAL A 22 -8.42 13.02 0.91
C VAL A 22 -7.26 12.48 0.09
N ARG A 23 -6.58 13.37 -0.63
CA ARG A 23 -5.32 13.05 -1.30
C ARG A 23 -4.15 13.49 -0.43
N ALA A 24 -3.13 12.65 -0.35
CA ALA A 24 -1.85 12.97 0.24
C ALA A 24 -0.72 12.48 -0.67
N MET A 25 0.47 13.07 -0.47
CA MET A 25 1.71 12.57 -1.05
C MET A 25 2.70 12.41 0.10
N VAL A 26 3.40 11.28 0.13
CA VAL A 26 4.44 10.98 1.11
C VAL A 26 5.75 10.66 0.40
N VAL A 27 6.87 10.97 1.06
CA VAL A 27 8.20 10.61 0.56
C VAL A 27 8.79 9.53 1.47
N GLU A 28 8.94 8.31 0.96
CA GLU A 28 9.55 7.19 1.67
C GLU A 28 10.82 6.75 0.97
N GLY A 29 11.97 6.82 1.65
CA GLY A 29 13.24 6.41 1.06
C GLY A 29 13.65 7.21 -0.20
N GLY A 30 13.15 8.44 -0.35
CA GLY A 30 13.36 9.27 -1.53
C GLY A 30 12.40 8.98 -2.69
N ILE A 31 11.39 8.13 -2.48
CA ILE A 31 10.34 7.80 -3.46
C ILE A 31 9.07 8.54 -3.06
N GLU A 32 8.50 9.26 -4.02
CA GLU A 32 7.20 9.91 -3.87
C GLU A 32 6.09 8.89 -4.10
N VAL A 33 5.17 8.80 -3.15
CA VAL A 33 4.00 7.92 -3.21
C VAL A 33 2.76 8.78 -3.04
N ASP A 34 1.90 8.77 -4.05
CA ASP A 34 0.55 9.34 -3.97
C ASP A 34 -0.36 8.36 -3.22
N GLN A 35 -1.19 8.91 -2.35
CA GLN A 35 -2.17 8.17 -1.55
C GLN A 35 -3.54 8.85 -1.62
N VAL A 36 -4.59 8.04 -1.70
CA VAL A 36 -5.98 8.48 -1.60
C VAL A 36 -6.65 7.71 -0.45
N PHE A 37 -7.25 8.47 0.46
CA PHE A 37 -8.00 7.97 1.61
C PHE A 37 -9.48 8.30 1.45
N PHE A 38 -10.35 7.34 1.72
CA PHE A 38 -11.80 7.55 1.73
C PHE A 38 -12.49 6.55 2.66
N HIS A 39 -13.73 6.82 3.03
CA HIS A 39 -14.57 5.84 3.69
C HIS A 39 -15.47 5.14 2.67
N ASP A 40 -15.55 3.81 2.73
CA ASP A 40 -16.56 3.08 1.98
C ASP A 40 -17.96 3.33 2.58
N PRO A 41 -19.05 2.91 1.91
CA PRO A 41 -20.40 3.08 2.42
C PRO A 41 -20.67 2.39 3.78
N ASN A 42 -19.81 1.46 4.22
CA ASN A 42 -19.90 0.80 5.51
C ASN A 42 -19.05 1.51 6.59
N GLY A 43 -18.38 2.61 6.25
CA GLY A 43 -17.53 3.39 7.15
C GLY A 43 -16.10 2.88 7.26
N PHE A 44 -15.69 1.83 6.54
CA PHE A 44 -14.30 1.36 6.55
C PHE A 44 -13.41 2.37 5.85
N MET A 45 -12.31 2.74 6.51
CA MET A 45 -11.27 3.55 5.89
C MET A 45 -10.52 2.71 4.86
N ILE A 46 -10.48 3.19 3.63
CA ILE A 46 -9.74 2.60 2.52
C ILE A 46 -8.61 3.53 2.13
N GLU A 47 -7.44 2.95 1.92
CA GLU A 47 -6.25 3.61 1.40
C GLU A 47 -5.85 2.96 0.07
N ILE A 48 -5.64 3.79 -0.95
CA ILE A 48 -5.10 3.41 -2.26
C ILE A 48 -3.82 4.20 -2.50
N CYS A 49 -2.72 3.51 -2.86
CA CYS A 49 -1.44 4.13 -3.23
C CYS A 49 -1.01 3.75 -4.66
N ASN A 50 -0.14 4.55 -5.28
CA ASN A 50 0.49 4.24 -6.57
C ASN A 50 1.88 3.58 -6.42
N CYS A 51 2.07 2.74 -5.40
CA CYS A 51 3.36 2.24 -4.88
C CYS A 51 4.25 1.43 -5.87
N ASP A 52 4.51 1.91 -7.09
CA ASP A 52 5.10 1.17 -8.22
C ASP A 52 6.64 1.12 -8.22
N SER A 53 7.30 1.56 -7.15
CA SER A 53 8.78 1.60 -7.12
C SER A 53 9.40 1.41 -5.74
N LEU A 54 8.65 0.88 -4.77
CA LEU A 54 9.28 0.51 -3.50
C LEU A 54 10.36 -0.55 -3.78
N PRO A 55 11.63 -0.30 -3.42
CA PRO A 55 12.69 -1.25 -3.67
C PRO A 55 12.35 -2.54 -2.95
N VAL A 56 12.06 -3.58 -3.73
CA VAL A 56 11.90 -4.92 -3.19
C VAL A 56 13.29 -5.37 -2.76
N ILE A 57 13.63 -5.15 -1.50
CA ILE A 57 14.83 -5.73 -0.91
C ILE A 57 14.53 -7.23 -0.77
N PRO A 58 15.21 -8.12 -1.51
CA PRO A 58 15.09 -9.54 -1.29
C PRO A 58 15.55 -9.79 0.14
N LEU A 59 14.66 -10.28 1.00
CA LEU A 59 15.07 -10.80 2.30
C LEU A 59 16.03 -11.95 2.00
N ALA A 60 17.33 -11.72 2.17
CA ALA A 60 18.36 -12.69 1.83
C ALA A 60 18.10 -13.96 2.66
N GLY A 61 17.61 -15.03 2.02
CA GLY A 61 17.66 -16.35 2.62
C GLY A 61 16.55 -17.34 2.32
N GLU A 62 15.38 -16.99 1.80
CA GLU A 62 14.34 -18.02 1.57
C GLU A 62 13.61 -17.89 0.24
N MET A 63 13.72 -18.98 -0.53
CA MET A 63 12.93 -19.34 -1.71
C MET A 63 11.50 -18.81 -1.59
N VAL A 64 11.08 -17.98 -2.57
CA VAL A 64 9.72 -17.48 -2.72
C VAL A 64 8.76 -18.68 -2.73
N ARG A 65 8.18 -18.99 -1.57
CA ARG A 65 6.99 -19.82 -1.48
C ARG A 65 5.82 -18.87 -1.51
N SER A 66 5.07 -18.93 -2.62
CA SER A 66 3.71 -18.40 -2.66
C SER A 66 2.96 -19.01 -1.48
N CYS A 67 2.69 -18.20 -0.45
CA CYS A 67 2.02 -18.68 0.74
C CYS A 67 0.79 -17.81 1.03
N SER A 68 -0.35 -18.39 0.68
CA SER A 68 -1.63 -18.18 1.33
C SER A 68 -1.48 -18.10 2.85
N ARG A 69 -1.93 -16.97 3.42
CA ARG A 69 -2.35 -16.69 4.81
C ARG A 69 -1.45 -17.23 5.95
N LEU A 70 -0.63 -16.30 6.48
CA LEU A 70 -0.18 -16.04 7.87
C LEU A 70 0.36 -17.18 8.75
N ASN A 71 1.61 -17.02 9.24
CA ASN A 71 1.94 -17.22 10.66
C ASN A 71 3.26 -16.52 11.06
N LEU A 72 3.29 -15.95 12.26
CA LEU A 72 4.32 -15.09 12.85
C LEU A 72 5.32 -15.93 13.69
N GLN A 73 6.64 -15.87 13.40
CA GLN A 73 7.66 -15.98 14.44
C GLN A 73 8.98 -15.31 14.04
N ILE A 74 9.37 -14.31 14.83
CA ILE A 74 10.53 -13.43 14.68
C ILE A 74 11.81 -14.17 15.13
N MET A 75 12.86 -14.20 14.31
CA MET A 75 14.24 -14.46 14.77
C MET A 75 15.09 -13.20 14.63
N ILE A 76 15.45 -12.63 15.78
CA ILE A 76 16.40 -11.51 15.93
C ILE A 76 17.81 -12.07 15.78
N ILE A 77 18.58 -11.58 14.81
CA ILE A 77 20.05 -11.65 14.86
C ILE A 77 20.54 -10.34 15.47
N HIS A 78 21.11 -10.41 16.68
CA HIS A 78 21.95 -9.36 17.24
C HIS A 78 23.24 -9.99 17.79
N ASN A 79 24.33 -9.78 17.05
CA ASN A 79 25.71 -9.52 17.47
C ASN A 79 26.22 -10.13 18.80
N SER A 80 27.12 -11.13 18.71
CA SER A 80 28.46 -11.23 19.37
C SER A 80 29.07 -12.61 19.12
#